data_AF-A0A0K3ASB8-F1
#
_entry.id   AF-A0A0K3ASB8-F1
#
_cell.length_a   1.000
_cell.length_b   1.000
_cell.length_c   1.000
_cell.angle_alpha   90.00
_cell.angle_beta   90.00
_cell.angle_gamma   90.00
#
_symmetry.space_group_name_H-M   'P 1'
#
loop_
_entity.id
_entity.type
_entity.pdbx_description
1 polymer ?
#
loop_
_entity_poly.entity_id
_entity_poly.type
_entity_poly.pdbx_seq_one_letter_code
_entity_poly.pdbx_strand_id
1 'polypeptide(L)'
;MSVSFKLAPVGDYWANNENRWNIELGRHRHKQLLINHAAIGMNLDEGYNNFENEHGGERIESILAYIMKTARIGIPLKEMIEADIVCRRGLLRNLSINKYTGHYINFYAVRHRGVIFLCEDKDFGGAPDKLRRAMYHTLKFENVMTVPQSRDITASRKEATKMVIRGCLEKEGAESIRLFYAADIDCLDIYGSPVEFKSISKPLETGWDKNRTMAWYMQCFFASVNTIVVGERQRSRLRTIKTMNVEAFYTHRNHSWTRESCIEQLYGTLSFVKHHMSLDGMALKFSVINGTNYLATTQYGEYIVPQNFLRVFPF
;
A
#
# COMPACT_ATOMS: atom_id res chain seq x y z
N MET A 1 3.17 27.76 3.18
CA MET A 1 3.66 27.13 1.94
C MET A 1 3.27 25.67 1.96
N SER A 2 2.63 25.18 0.89
CA SER A 2 2.17 23.80 0.77
C SER A 2 3.29 22.84 0.39
N VAL A 3 3.18 21.58 0.79
CA VAL A 3 4.10 20.52 0.37
C VAL A 3 3.65 19.99 -1.00
N SER A 4 4.57 19.89 -1.96
CA SER A 4 4.33 19.23 -3.24
C SER A 4 4.80 17.78 -3.19
N PHE A 5 4.16 16.90 -3.97
CA PHE A 5 4.53 15.49 -4.03
C PHE A 5 4.55 14.98 -5.46
N LYS A 6 5.74 14.60 -5.93
CA LYS A 6 5.97 14.06 -7.27
C LYS A 6 6.09 12.55 -7.21
N LEU A 7 5.44 11.85 -8.14
CA LEU A 7 5.42 10.39 -8.22
C LEU A 7 5.92 9.93 -9.59
N ALA A 8 6.78 8.91 -9.60
CA ALA A 8 7.29 8.29 -10.80
C ALA A 8 7.32 6.76 -10.63
N PRO A 9 6.47 6.00 -11.35
CA PRO A 9 6.64 4.56 -11.48
C PRO A 9 8.01 4.23 -12.06
N VAL A 10 8.69 3.24 -11.48
CA VAL A 10 10.03 2.80 -11.94
C VAL A 10 10.09 1.34 -12.36
N GLY A 11 9.03 0.58 -12.10
CA GLY A 11 8.90 -0.79 -12.58
C GLY A 11 7.80 -1.54 -11.84
N ASP A 12 7.59 -2.77 -12.27
CA ASP A 12 6.56 -3.66 -11.74
C ASP A 12 7.19 -5.01 -11.41
N TYR A 13 6.56 -5.74 -10.49
CA TYR A 13 6.89 -7.12 -10.23
C TYR A 13 5.71 -7.88 -9.66
N TRP A 14 5.73 -9.19 -9.87
CA TRP A 14 4.88 -10.15 -9.16
C TRP A 14 5.63 -10.74 -7.98
N ALA A 15 4.92 -11.03 -6.89
CA ALA A 15 5.46 -11.67 -5.70
C ALA A 15 4.56 -12.82 -5.23
N ASN A 16 5.19 -13.91 -4.84
CA ASN A 16 4.54 -14.95 -4.05
C ASN A 16 4.44 -14.46 -2.58
N ASN A 17 3.23 -14.42 -2.02
CA ASN A 17 3.01 -13.95 -0.65
C ASN A 17 3.36 -14.99 0.42
N GLU A 18 3.43 -16.28 0.07
CA GLU A 18 3.95 -17.37 0.91
C GLU A 18 5.49 -17.35 0.97
N ASN A 19 6.15 -16.98 -0.14
CA ASN A 19 7.60 -16.74 -0.19
C ASN A 19 7.93 -15.41 -0.88
N ARG A 20 7.98 -14.33 -0.10
CA ARG A 20 8.11 -12.95 -0.60
C ARG A 20 9.47 -12.60 -1.21
N TRP A 21 10.47 -13.46 -1.06
CA TRP A 21 11.74 -13.33 -1.78
C TRP A 21 11.65 -13.85 -3.22
N ASN A 22 10.65 -14.68 -3.52
CA ASN A 22 10.38 -15.15 -4.87
C ASN A 22 9.51 -14.13 -5.62
N ILE A 23 10.17 -13.37 -6.49
CA ILE A 23 9.53 -12.36 -7.34
C ILE A 23 9.84 -12.60 -8.82
N GLU A 24 8.99 -12.09 -9.70
CA GLU A 24 9.22 -12.01 -11.14
C GLU A 24 9.11 -10.54 -11.57
N LEU A 25 10.12 -10.00 -12.26
CA LEU A 25 10.11 -8.61 -12.73
C LEU A 25 9.21 -8.45 -13.95
N GLY A 26 8.57 -7.30 -14.06
CA GLY A 26 7.74 -6.92 -15.20
C GLY A 26 6.23 -7.06 -14.94
N ARG A 27 5.47 -6.81 -16.02
CA ARG A 27 4.00 -6.68 -15.96
C ARG A 27 3.24 -7.93 -16.44
N HIS A 28 3.94 -8.99 -16.84
CA HIS A 28 3.35 -10.17 -17.50
C HIS A 28 2.39 -10.98 -16.61
N ARG A 29 2.47 -10.82 -15.29
CA ARG A 29 1.56 -11.46 -14.32
C ARG A 29 0.38 -10.58 -13.91
N HIS A 30 0.28 -9.33 -14.38
CA HIS A 30 -0.85 -8.48 -14.04
C HIS A 30 -2.14 -9.05 -14.62
N LYS A 31 -3.14 -9.16 -13.75
CA LYS A 31 -4.51 -9.41 -14.17
C LYS A 31 -4.99 -8.26 -15.06
N GLN A 32 -5.86 -8.56 -16.01
CA GLN A 32 -6.55 -7.57 -16.83
C GLN A 32 -7.97 -7.37 -16.33
N LEU A 33 -8.46 -6.14 -16.43
CA LEU A 33 -9.80 -5.75 -16.05
C LEU A 33 -10.84 -6.44 -16.95
N LEU A 34 -11.84 -7.06 -16.32
CA LEU A 34 -13.04 -7.58 -16.94
C LEU A 34 -14.25 -7.02 -16.19
N ILE A 35 -14.96 -6.05 -16.77
CA ILE A 35 -16.20 -5.55 -16.16
C ILE A 35 -17.32 -6.58 -16.38
N ASN A 36 -17.49 -7.47 -15.41
CA ASN A 36 -18.43 -8.59 -15.49
C ASN A 36 -19.78 -8.25 -14.85
N HIS A 37 -20.68 -7.61 -15.61
CA HIS A 37 -22.03 -7.31 -15.12
C HIS A 37 -22.88 -8.55 -14.83
N ALA A 38 -22.56 -9.72 -15.41
CA ALA A 38 -23.26 -10.97 -15.11
C ALA A 38 -23.00 -11.48 -13.68
N ALA A 39 -21.99 -10.95 -12.97
CA ALA A 39 -21.75 -11.25 -11.56
C ALA A 39 -22.78 -10.61 -10.61
N ILE A 40 -23.65 -9.71 -11.08
CA ILE A 40 -24.71 -9.12 -10.26
C ILE A 40 -25.64 -10.25 -9.75
N GLY A 41 -25.90 -10.27 -8.44
CA GLY A 41 -26.65 -11.31 -7.75
C GLY A 41 -25.79 -12.42 -7.13
N MET A 42 -24.51 -12.51 -7.52
CA MET A 42 -23.55 -13.49 -6.98
C MET A 42 -23.33 -13.32 -5.48
N ASN A 43 -23.13 -14.43 -4.79
CA ASN A 43 -22.80 -14.47 -3.37
C ASN A 43 -21.27 -14.38 -3.14
N LEU A 44 -20.79 -13.24 -2.65
CA LEU A 44 -19.37 -13.02 -2.35
C LEU A 44 -18.87 -13.79 -1.12
N ASP A 45 -19.75 -14.45 -0.34
CA ASP A 45 -19.36 -15.34 0.77
C ASP A 45 -19.00 -16.77 0.31
N GLU A 46 -19.27 -17.11 -0.95
CA GLU A 46 -18.97 -18.44 -1.47
C GLU A 46 -17.47 -18.74 -1.34
N GLY A 47 -17.12 -19.84 -0.66
CA GLY A 47 -15.74 -20.26 -0.38
C GLY A 47 -15.12 -19.67 0.90
N TYR A 48 -15.81 -18.78 1.63
CA TYR A 48 -15.26 -18.10 2.82
C TYR A 48 -14.90 -19.04 3.98
N ASN A 49 -15.61 -20.15 4.14
CA ASN A 49 -15.34 -21.08 5.24
C ASN A 49 -13.93 -21.70 5.16
N ASN A 50 -13.35 -21.74 3.96
CA ASN A 50 -11.98 -22.22 3.72
C ASN A 50 -10.97 -21.07 3.56
N PHE A 51 -11.39 -19.82 3.80
CA PHE A 51 -10.51 -18.67 3.67
C PHE A 51 -9.56 -18.61 4.86
N GLU A 52 -8.33 -19.05 4.64
CA GLU A 52 -7.23 -18.84 5.56
C GLU A 52 -6.77 -17.39 5.46
N ASN A 53 -6.66 -16.74 6.61
CA ASN A 53 -6.18 -15.36 6.65
C ASN A 53 -4.66 -15.38 6.47
N GLU A 54 -4.18 -15.50 5.24
CA GLU A 54 -2.75 -15.57 4.86
C GLU A 54 -2.03 -14.21 5.01
N HIS A 55 -2.45 -13.37 5.95
CA HIS A 55 -1.76 -12.11 6.26
C HIS A 55 -0.52 -12.39 7.10
N GLY A 56 0.47 -13.02 6.47
CA GLY A 56 1.86 -12.92 6.92
C GLY A 56 2.20 -11.44 7.10
N GLY A 57 2.88 -11.11 8.20
CA GLY A 57 3.10 -9.73 8.67
C GLY A 57 3.54 -8.76 7.59
N GLU A 58 3.34 -7.46 7.82
CA GLU A 58 3.56 -6.36 6.86
C GLU A 58 5.02 -6.08 6.46
N ARG A 59 5.75 -7.11 6.12
CA ARG A 59 7.18 -7.08 5.85
C ARG A 59 7.49 -6.59 4.44
N ILE A 60 8.68 -6.00 4.30
CA ILE A 60 9.18 -5.33 3.08
C ILE A 60 9.96 -6.27 2.15
N GLU A 61 10.00 -7.58 2.40
CA GLU A 61 10.94 -8.49 1.71
C GLU A 61 10.79 -8.48 0.20
N SER A 62 9.57 -8.38 -0.33
CA SER A 62 9.37 -8.36 -1.78
C SER A 62 9.94 -7.10 -2.44
N ILE A 63 9.98 -5.98 -1.71
CA ILE A 63 10.63 -4.73 -2.15
C ILE A 63 12.15 -4.92 -2.09
N LEU A 64 12.67 -5.53 -1.03
CA LEU A 64 14.09 -5.85 -0.91
C LEU A 64 14.56 -6.78 -2.02
N ALA A 65 13.78 -7.81 -2.34
CA ALA A 65 14.02 -8.72 -3.46
C ALA A 65 14.02 -7.97 -4.80
N TYR A 66 13.10 -7.02 -5.00
CA TYR A 66 13.09 -6.17 -6.19
C TYR A 66 14.37 -5.34 -6.31
N ILE A 67 14.79 -4.70 -5.22
CA ILE A 67 16.02 -3.90 -5.17
C ILE A 67 17.24 -4.80 -5.49
N MET A 68 17.31 -6.02 -4.94
CA MET A 68 18.39 -6.97 -5.26
C MET A 68 18.38 -7.41 -6.73
N LYS A 69 17.22 -7.77 -7.29
CA LYS A 69 17.12 -8.23 -8.68
C LYS A 69 17.39 -7.15 -9.72
N THR A 70 17.21 -5.88 -9.33
CA THR A 70 17.49 -4.73 -10.20
C THR A 70 18.85 -4.10 -9.91
N ALA A 71 19.56 -4.56 -8.87
CA ALA A 71 20.84 -4.01 -8.45
C ALA A 71 21.88 -4.13 -9.56
N ARG A 72 22.71 -3.08 -9.67
CA ARG A 72 23.89 -3.07 -10.53
C ARG A 72 25.12 -3.34 -9.67
N ILE A 73 26.02 -4.18 -10.18
CA ILE A 73 27.25 -4.57 -9.47
C ILE A 73 28.08 -3.32 -9.15
N GLY A 74 28.55 -3.23 -7.90
CA GLY A 74 29.45 -2.16 -7.46
C GLY A 74 28.79 -0.81 -7.18
N ILE A 75 27.46 -0.68 -7.34
CA ILE A 75 26.75 0.57 -7.02
C ILE A 75 26.27 0.55 -5.55
N PRO A 76 26.62 1.55 -4.73
CA PRO A 76 26.11 1.69 -3.36
C PRO A 76 24.58 1.72 -3.31
N LEU A 77 24.00 1.18 -2.22
CA LEU A 77 22.54 1.08 -2.08
C LEU A 77 21.84 2.43 -2.28
N LYS A 78 22.34 3.48 -1.62
CA LYS A 78 21.77 4.84 -1.69
C LYS A 78 21.71 5.40 -3.11
N GLU A 79 22.78 5.18 -3.87
CA GLU A 79 22.90 5.60 -5.27
C GLU A 79 22.01 4.75 -6.17
N MET A 80 21.91 3.44 -5.91
CA MET A 80 21.08 2.54 -6.69
C MET A 80 19.59 2.88 -6.60
N ILE A 81 19.08 3.16 -5.40
CA ILE A 81 17.65 3.43 -5.21
C ILE A 81 17.28 4.91 -5.35
N GLU A 82 18.25 5.82 -5.15
CA GLU A 82 18.11 7.28 -5.20
C GLU A 82 17.05 7.83 -4.22
N ALA A 83 16.92 7.21 -3.05
CA ALA A 83 15.88 7.52 -2.07
C ALA A 83 16.40 7.61 -0.64
N ASP A 84 15.68 8.36 0.19
CA ASP A 84 15.94 8.48 1.63
C ASP A 84 15.21 7.41 2.43
N ILE A 85 14.00 7.07 2.01
CA ILE A 85 13.12 6.17 2.75
C ILE A 85 12.58 5.06 1.84
N VAL A 86 12.69 3.81 2.29
CA VAL A 86 12.06 2.63 1.68
C VAL A 86 10.92 2.13 2.56
N CYS A 87 9.73 1.91 1.99
CA CYS A 87 8.60 1.36 2.74
C CYS A 87 7.53 0.75 1.82
N ARG A 88 6.40 0.35 2.38
CA ARG A 88 5.21 -0.06 1.60
C ARG A 88 4.23 1.10 1.47
N ARG A 89 3.53 1.17 0.35
CA ARG A 89 2.49 2.20 0.11
C ARG A 89 1.44 2.27 1.22
N GLY A 90 1.08 1.12 1.79
CA GLY A 90 0.10 1.04 2.89
C GLY A 90 0.46 1.91 4.10
N LEU A 91 1.75 1.92 4.48
CA LEU A 91 2.25 2.75 5.59
C LEU A 91 2.11 4.24 5.24
N LEU A 92 2.51 4.65 4.02
CA LEU A 92 2.38 6.04 3.57
C LEU A 92 0.92 6.52 3.66
N ARG A 93 -0.02 5.71 3.18
CA ARG A 93 -1.46 5.99 3.28
C ARG A 93 -1.91 6.11 4.73
N ASN A 94 -1.45 5.24 5.61
CA ASN A 94 -1.83 5.26 7.03
C ASN A 94 -1.32 6.52 7.73
N LEU A 95 -0.05 6.87 7.51
CA LEU A 95 0.58 8.06 8.08
C LEU A 95 -0.09 9.34 7.56
N SER A 96 -0.36 9.43 6.26
CA SER A 96 -0.94 10.64 5.65
C SER A 96 -2.32 11.00 6.20
N ILE A 97 -3.12 10.01 6.58
CA ILE A 97 -4.49 10.25 7.07
C ILE A 97 -4.61 10.17 8.60
N ASN A 98 -3.51 9.93 9.31
CA ASN A 98 -3.53 9.63 10.75
C ASN A 98 -4.23 10.74 11.57
N LYS A 99 -3.94 12.00 11.24
CA LYS A 99 -4.55 13.20 11.84
C LYS A 99 -6.09 13.19 11.85
N TYR A 100 -6.70 12.47 10.90
CA TYR A 100 -8.16 12.48 10.70
C TYR A 100 -8.86 11.22 11.21
N THR A 101 -8.11 10.15 11.45
CA THR A 101 -8.66 8.83 11.78
C THR A 101 -8.45 8.42 13.23
N GLY A 102 -7.45 9.02 13.91
CA GLY A 102 -7.12 8.74 15.30
C GLY A 102 -6.67 7.30 15.58
N HIS A 103 -6.37 6.54 14.53
CA HIS A 103 -5.77 5.22 14.68
C HIS A 103 -4.35 5.36 15.23
N TYR A 104 -3.99 4.46 16.13
CA TYR A 104 -2.62 4.32 16.60
C TYR A 104 -1.82 3.54 15.55
N ILE A 105 -0.74 4.13 15.05
CA ILE A 105 0.15 3.48 14.08
C ILE A 105 1.51 3.30 14.74
N ASN A 106 1.97 2.06 14.84
CA ASN A 106 3.34 1.75 15.20
C ASN A 106 4.11 1.30 13.96
N PHE A 107 5.36 1.71 13.86
CA PHE A 107 6.27 1.19 12.84
C PHE A 107 7.70 1.26 13.33
N TYR A 108 8.53 0.37 12.81
CA TYR A 108 9.97 0.39 13.05
C TYR A 108 10.66 1.09 11.90
N ALA A 109 11.75 1.80 12.20
CA ALA A 109 12.66 2.34 11.22
C ALA A 109 14.07 1.82 11.48
N VAL A 110 14.77 1.41 10.42
CA VAL A 110 16.19 1.07 10.47
C VAL A 110 16.95 1.82 9.40
N ARG A 111 18.15 2.29 9.73
CA ARG A 111 18.98 2.99 8.75
C ARG A 111 20.17 2.14 8.37
N HIS A 112 20.32 1.84 7.09
CA HIS A 112 21.47 1.12 6.55
C HIS A 112 21.91 1.73 5.24
N ARG A 113 23.22 2.01 5.14
CA ARG A 113 23.88 2.54 3.94
C ARG A 113 23.18 3.78 3.40
N GLY A 114 22.93 4.73 4.30
CA GLY A 114 22.30 6.02 3.97
C GLY A 114 20.80 5.95 3.65
N VAL A 115 20.15 4.79 3.80
CA VAL A 115 18.72 4.58 3.50
C VAL A 115 17.97 4.16 4.75
N ILE A 116 16.81 4.75 4.98
CA ILE A 116 15.90 4.42 6.09
C ILE A 116 14.82 3.47 5.59
N PHE A 117 14.68 2.30 6.21
CA PHE A 117 13.63 1.33 5.89
C PHE A 117 12.55 1.37 6.96
N LEU A 118 11.29 1.53 6.55
CA LEU A 118 10.15 1.56 7.45
C LEU A 118 9.30 0.29 7.30
N CYS A 119 8.96 -0.31 8.43
CA CYS A 119 8.09 -1.49 8.49
C CYS A 119 7.01 -1.27 9.54
N GLU A 120 5.74 -1.31 9.13
CA GLU A 120 4.61 -1.16 10.05
C GLU A 120 4.55 -2.35 11.01
N ASP A 121 4.41 -2.03 12.30
CA ASP A 121 4.29 -2.99 13.39
C ASP A 121 2.82 -3.38 13.50
N LYS A 122 2.36 -4.22 12.57
CA LYS A 122 1.03 -4.80 12.63
C LYS A 122 1.09 -6.18 13.22
N ASP A 123 0.68 -6.26 14.47
CA ASP A 123 0.09 -7.48 14.99
C ASP A 123 -1.29 -7.66 14.34
N PHE A 124 -1.37 -8.54 13.35
CA PHE A 124 -2.66 -9.12 12.98
C PHE A 124 -3.02 -10.18 14.03
N GLY A 125 -3.32 -9.72 15.26
CA GLY A 125 -4.19 -10.51 16.14
C GLY A 125 -5.47 -10.86 15.37
N GLY A 126 -6.07 -12.01 15.66
CA GLY A 126 -7.20 -12.56 14.88
C GLY A 126 -8.22 -11.49 14.53
N ALA A 127 -8.19 -10.99 13.29
CA ALA A 127 -9.06 -9.92 12.85
C ALA A 127 -10.51 -10.35 13.11
N PRO A 128 -11.39 -9.48 13.64
CA PRO A 128 -12.78 -9.84 13.85
C PRO A 128 -13.38 -10.44 12.57
N ASP A 129 -14.18 -11.50 12.67
CA ASP A 129 -14.72 -12.21 11.49
C ASP A 129 -15.36 -11.26 10.48
N LYS A 130 -16.02 -10.21 10.97
CA LYS A 130 -16.61 -9.15 10.14
C LYS A 130 -15.58 -8.46 9.23
N LEU A 131 -14.38 -8.16 9.73
CA LEU A 131 -13.31 -7.55 8.95
C LEU A 131 -12.72 -8.56 7.97
N ARG A 132 -12.41 -9.78 8.45
CA ARG A 132 -11.90 -10.88 7.62
C ARG A 132 -12.84 -11.16 6.43
N ARG A 133 -14.14 -11.17 6.68
CA ARG A 133 -15.19 -11.35 5.66
C ARG A 133 -15.26 -10.18 4.67
N ALA A 134 -15.12 -8.94 5.13
CA ALA A 134 -15.06 -7.79 4.23
C ALA A 134 -13.84 -7.80 3.30
N MET A 135 -12.71 -8.30 3.80
CA MET A 135 -11.49 -8.50 2.99
C MET A 135 -11.73 -9.60 1.96
N TYR A 136 -12.29 -10.74 2.38
CA TYR A 136 -12.66 -11.82 1.47
C TYR A 136 -13.61 -11.38 0.36
N HIS A 137 -14.65 -10.60 0.69
CA HIS A 137 -15.59 -10.08 -0.31
C HIS A 137 -14.90 -9.25 -1.39
N THR A 138 -13.88 -8.47 -1.00
CA THR A 138 -13.13 -7.66 -1.96
C THR A 138 -12.24 -8.53 -2.85
N LEU A 139 -11.58 -9.56 -2.30
CA LEU A 139 -10.81 -10.52 -3.09
C LEU A 139 -11.68 -11.34 -4.05
N LYS A 140 -12.85 -11.81 -3.58
CA LYS A 140 -13.81 -12.53 -4.42
C LYS A 140 -14.36 -11.63 -5.51
N PHE A 141 -14.64 -10.37 -5.19
CA PHE A 141 -15.07 -9.36 -6.16
C PHE A 141 -14.00 -9.09 -7.23
N GLU A 142 -12.74 -8.90 -6.82
CA GLU A 142 -11.61 -8.76 -7.75
C GLU A 142 -11.52 -9.96 -8.72
N ASN A 143 -11.59 -11.19 -8.21
CA ASN A 143 -11.47 -12.41 -9.04
C ASN A 143 -12.56 -12.52 -10.12
N VAL A 144 -13.77 -12.01 -9.87
CA VAL A 144 -14.85 -12.06 -10.87
C VAL A 144 -14.80 -10.90 -11.84
N MET A 145 -14.06 -9.84 -11.49
CA MET A 145 -13.87 -8.62 -12.29
C MET A 145 -12.54 -8.61 -13.05
N THR A 146 -11.82 -9.73 -13.08
CA THR A 146 -10.49 -9.81 -13.69
C THR A 146 -10.31 -11.07 -14.52
N VAL A 147 -9.35 -11.02 -15.43
CA VAL A 147 -8.81 -12.19 -16.13
C VAL A 147 -7.30 -12.32 -15.90
N PRO A 148 -6.75 -13.55 -15.83
CA PRO A 148 -7.48 -14.83 -15.88
C PRO A 148 -8.36 -15.04 -14.64
N GLN A 149 -9.53 -15.67 -14.85
CA GLN A 149 -10.41 -16.03 -13.74
C GLN A 149 -9.82 -17.24 -12.99
N SER A 150 -9.83 -17.18 -11.66
CA SER A 150 -9.48 -18.34 -10.85
C SER A 150 -10.55 -19.43 -10.97
N ARG A 151 -10.10 -20.69 -11.05
CA ARG A 151 -10.99 -21.87 -10.95
C ARG A 151 -11.35 -22.18 -9.50
N ASP A 152 -10.62 -21.62 -8.54
CA ASP A 152 -10.84 -21.86 -7.13
C ASP A 152 -12.09 -21.15 -6.64
N ILE A 153 -12.91 -21.89 -5.89
CA ILE A 153 -14.11 -21.34 -5.25
C ILE A 153 -13.70 -20.35 -4.15
N THR A 154 -12.66 -20.68 -3.38
CA THR A 154 -12.13 -19.81 -2.33
C THR A 154 -11.20 -18.77 -2.93
N ALA A 155 -11.55 -17.49 -2.77
CA ALA A 155 -10.63 -16.41 -3.12
C ALA A 155 -9.44 -16.41 -2.15
N SER A 156 -8.23 -16.38 -2.69
CA SER A 156 -6.99 -16.30 -1.92
C SER A 156 -6.14 -15.12 -2.39
N ARG A 157 -5.16 -14.74 -1.58
CA ARG A 157 -4.18 -13.72 -1.91
C ARG A 157 -2.77 -14.29 -1.83
N LYS A 158 -2.58 -15.46 -2.42
CA LYS A 158 -1.27 -16.15 -2.48
C LYS A 158 -0.24 -15.39 -3.30
N GLU A 159 -0.70 -14.52 -4.18
CA GLU A 159 0.12 -13.78 -5.11
C GLU A 159 -0.29 -12.31 -5.12
N ALA A 160 0.64 -11.42 -5.46
CA ALA A 160 0.35 -10.01 -5.68
C ALA A 160 1.23 -9.43 -6.77
N THR A 161 0.62 -8.64 -7.66
CA THR A 161 1.33 -7.72 -8.55
C THR A 161 1.52 -6.38 -7.87
N LYS A 162 2.70 -5.79 -8.07
CA LYS A 162 3.11 -4.57 -7.38
C LYS A 162 3.81 -3.64 -8.35
N MET A 163 3.54 -2.35 -8.20
CA MET A 163 4.28 -1.28 -8.88
C MET A 163 5.23 -0.62 -7.89
N VAL A 164 6.47 -0.43 -8.29
CA VAL A 164 7.50 0.28 -7.56
C VAL A 164 7.49 1.73 -7.98
N ILE A 165 7.46 2.63 -7.01
CA ILE A 165 7.26 4.05 -7.21
C ILE A 165 8.36 4.81 -6.47
N ARG A 166 8.98 5.77 -7.18
CA ARG A 166 9.78 6.82 -6.57
C ARG A 166 8.88 8.02 -6.27
N GLY A 167 8.94 8.50 -5.04
CA GLY A 167 8.25 9.71 -4.58
C GLY A 167 9.23 10.79 -4.17
N CYS A 168 8.88 12.06 -4.36
CA CYS A 168 9.65 13.19 -3.83
C CYS A 168 8.69 14.19 -3.17
N LEU A 169 8.80 14.34 -1.85
CA LEU A 169 8.12 15.39 -1.11
C LEU A 169 9.00 16.63 -1.07
N GLU A 170 8.49 17.76 -1.53
CA GLU A 170 9.20 19.03 -1.59
C GLU A 170 8.43 20.09 -0.81
N LYS A 171 9.14 20.82 0.05
CA LYS A 171 8.61 21.97 0.78
C LYS A 171 9.61 23.11 0.64
N GLU A 172 9.12 24.26 0.21
CA GLU A 172 9.95 25.46 0.03
C GLU A 172 10.73 25.78 1.33
N GLY A 173 12.03 26.05 1.19
CA GLY A 173 12.93 26.34 2.30
C GLY A 173 13.29 25.13 3.19
N ALA A 174 12.92 23.90 2.81
CA ALA A 174 13.25 22.70 3.56
C ALA A 174 13.84 21.59 2.67
N GLU A 175 14.53 20.65 3.30
CA GLU A 175 15.09 19.49 2.59
C GLU A 175 13.96 18.63 2.00
N SER A 176 14.16 18.16 0.77
CA SER A 176 13.25 17.20 0.15
C SER A 176 13.38 15.82 0.81
N ILE A 177 12.32 15.03 0.71
CA ILE A 177 12.30 13.64 1.18
C ILE A 177 12.00 12.75 -0.01
N ARG A 178 12.99 11.92 -0.37
CA ARG A 178 12.86 10.96 -1.47
C ARG A 178 12.40 9.61 -0.93
N LEU A 179 11.38 9.05 -1.55
CA LEU A 179 10.73 7.80 -1.17
C LEU A 179 10.92 6.75 -2.26
N PHE A 180 11.05 5.50 -1.85
CA PHE A 180 11.04 4.33 -2.73
C PHE A 180 10.13 3.28 -2.13
N TYR A 181 9.01 2.98 -2.77
CA TYR A 181 8.00 2.10 -2.17
C TYR A 181 7.28 1.27 -3.21
N ALA A 182 6.67 0.17 -2.77
CA ALA A 182 5.81 -0.64 -3.62
C ALA A 182 4.34 -0.51 -3.23
N ALA A 183 3.49 -0.45 -4.24
CA ALA A 183 2.04 -0.47 -4.14
C ALA A 183 1.50 -1.74 -4.79
N ASP A 184 0.63 -2.47 -4.09
CA ASP A 184 -0.14 -3.55 -4.71
C ASP A 184 -1.07 -2.98 -5.77
N ILE A 185 -1.11 -3.64 -6.93
CA ILE A 185 -1.95 -3.30 -8.08
C ILE A 185 -2.87 -4.48 -8.33
N ASP A 186 -4.18 -4.27 -8.21
CA ASP A 186 -5.16 -5.36 -8.32
C ASP A 186 -5.28 -5.87 -9.77
N CYS A 187 -5.37 -4.95 -10.75
CA CYS A 187 -5.31 -5.28 -12.16
C CYS A 187 -4.90 -4.07 -13.03
N LEU A 188 -4.78 -4.29 -14.34
CA LEU A 188 -4.63 -3.25 -15.36
C LEU A 188 -5.87 -3.18 -16.25
N ASP A 189 -6.21 -2.01 -16.75
CA ASP A 189 -7.19 -1.86 -17.83
C ASP A 189 -6.59 -2.15 -19.21
N ILE A 190 -7.39 -2.02 -20.27
CA ILE A 190 -6.99 -2.27 -21.66
C ILE A 190 -5.86 -1.34 -22.16
N TYR A 191 -5.61 -0.22 -21.47
CA TYR A 191 -4.54 0.72 -21.78
C TYR A 191 -3.30 0.47 -20.92
N GLY A 192 -3.31 -0.55 -20.07
CA GLY A 192 -2.25 -0.86 -19.13
C GLY A 192 -2.22 0.06 -17.91
N SER A 193 -3.31 0.79 -17.64
CA SER A 193 -3.44 1.66 -16.47
C SER A 193 -3.91 0.88 -15.25
N PRO A 194 -3.33 1.11 -14.05
CA PRO A 194 -3.78 0.46 -12.82
C PRO A 194 -5.23 0.74 -12.46
N VAL A 195 -5.92 -0.30 -11.95
CA VAL A 195 -7.29 -0.22 -11.43
C VAL A 195 -7.34 -0.86 -10.04
N GLU A 196 -8.08 -0.22 -9.13
CA GLU A 196 -8.32 -0.71 -7.77
C GLU A 196 -9.75 -1.25 -7.63
N PHE A 197 -9.94 -2.32 -6.87
CA PHE A 197 -11.26 -2.84 -6.52
C PHE A 197 -11.66 -2.54 -5.08
N LYS A 198 -12.95 -2.23 -4.88
CA LYS A 198 -13.55 -2.14 -3.54
C LYS A 198 -14.90 -2.81 -3.51
N SER A 199 -15.25 -3.38 -2.36
CA SER A 199 -16.61 -3.84 -2.07
C SER A 199 -17.19 -3.08 -0.87
N ILE A 200 -18.47 -2.71 -0.94
CA ILE A 200 -19.14 -1.96 0.14
C ILE A 200 -20.57 -2.43 0.39
N SER A 201 -20.97 -2.45 1.66
CA SER A 201 -22.31 -2.86 2.06
C SER A 201 -23.37 -1.75 2.04
N LYS A 202 -22.98 -0.51 1.75
CA LYS A 202 -23.85 0.66 1.70
C LYS A 202 -23.61 1.38 0.37
N PRO A 203 -24.64 1.88 -0.34
CA PRO A 203 -24.45 2.63 -1.57
C PRO A 203 -23.55 3.85 -1.36
N LEU A 204 -22.67 4.14 -2.32
CA LEU A 204 -21.76 5.28 -2.25
C LEU A 204 -22.51 6.61 -2.12
N GLU A 205 -23.62 6.78 -2.86
CA GLU A 205 -24.39 8.04 -2.88
C GLU A 205 -24.91 8.42 -1.49
N THR A 206 -25.24 7.42 -0.68
CA THR A 206 -25.78 7.59 0.68
C THR A 206 -24.69 7.64 1.76
N GLY A 207 -23.42 7.48 1.38
CA GLY A 207 -22.36 7.11 2.32
C GLY A 207 -20.96 7.48 1.88
N TRP A 208 -20.76 8.74 1.43
CA TRP A 208 -19.46 9.41 1.29
C TRP A 208 -18.78 9.60 2.65
N ASP A 209 -18.60 8.50 3.38
CA ASP A 209 -17.99 8.46 4.70
C ASP A 209 -16.57 9.05 4.64
N LYS A 210 -16.30 10.02 5.51
CA LYS A 210 -15.00 10.68 5.66
C LYS A 210 -13.83 9.70 5.63
N ASN A 211 -13.88 8.69 6.49
CA ASN A 211 -12.74 7.82 6.70
C ASN A 211 -12.53 6.93 5.46
N ARG A 212 -13.61 6.42 4.87
CA ARG A 212 -13.53 5.58 3.65
C ARG A 212 -13.08 6.36 2.43
N THR A 213 -13.68 7.51 2.14
CA THR A 213 -13.38 8.29 0.93
C THR A 213 -11.94 8.79 0.94
N MET A 214 -11.49 9.34 2.07
CA MET A 214 -10.10 9.74 2.30
C MET A 214 -9.15 8.54 2.21
N ALA A 215 -9.50 7.42 2.84
CA ALA A 215 -8.73 6.18 2.80
C ALA A 215 -8.45 5.70 1.38
N TRP A 216 -9.50 5.63 0.57
CA TRP A 216 -9.46 5.14 -0.80
C TRP A 216 -8.73 6.12 -1.70
N TYR A 217 -9.06 7.42 -1.59
CA TYR A 217 -8.39 8.47 -2.34
C TYR A 217 -6.88 8.44 -2.11
N MET A 218 -6.43 8.48 -0.85
CA MET A 218 -4.99 8.47 -0.56
C MET A 218 -4.32 7.15 -0.95
N GLN A 219 -5.02 6.00 -0.81
CA GLN A 219 -4.52 4.71 -1.31
C GLN A 219 -4.22 4.77 -2.82
N CYS A 220 -5.19 5.24 -3.60
CA CYS A 220 -5.06 5.30 -5.06
C CYS A 220 -4.06 6.37 -5.49
N PHE A 221 -4.06 7.54 -4.84
CA PHE A 221 -3.10 8.62 -5.09
C PHE A 221 -1.66 8.15 -4.93
N PHE A 222 -1.31 7.48 -3.81
CA PHE A 222 0.04 6.92 -3.63
C PHE A 222 0.33 5.74 -4.56
N ALA A 223 -0.67 5.11 -5.17
CA ALA A 223 -0.47 4.03 -6.12
C ALA A 223 -0.53 4.51 -7.58
N SER A 224 -0.65 5.82 -7.84
CA SER A 224 -0.91 6.38 -9.18
C SER A 224 -2.07 5.69 -9.91
N VAL A 225 -3.10 5.29 -9.15
CA VAL A 225 -4.34 4.68 -9.65
C VAL A 225 -5.39 5.77 -9.80
N ASN A 226 -5.98 5.90 -10.99
CA ASN A 226 -7.03 6.90 -11.26
C ASN A 226 -8.44 6.29 -11.36
N THR A 227 -8.53 4.96 -11.40
CA THR A 227 -9.80 4.24 -11.60
C THR A 227 -10.04 3.28 -10.45
N ILE A 228 -11.25 3.33 -9.90
CA ILE A 228 -11.73 2.35 -8.94
C ILE A 228 -12.97 1.66 -9.50
N VAL A 229 -13.08 0.36 -9.30
CA VAL A 229 -14.30 -0.39 -9.57
C VAL A 229 -14.89 -0.82 -8.23
N VAL A 230 -16.12 -0.39 -7.99
CA VAL A 230 -16.82 -0.56 -6.71
C VAL A 230 -17.99 -1.52 -6.89
N GLY A 231 -17.95 -2.63 -6.17
CA GLY A 231 -19.05 -3.56 -6.03
C GLY A 231 -19.89 -3.22 -4.80
N GLU A 232 -21.11 -2.73 -5.00
CA GLU A 232 -22.03 -2.52 -3.89
C GLU A 232 -22.79 -3.82 -3.61
N ARG A 233 -22.81 -4.23 -2.35
CA ARG A 233 -23.42 -5.47 -1.90
C ARG A 233 -24.52 -5.22 -0.88
N GLN A 234 -25.53 -6.08 -0.91
CA GLN A 234 -26.49 -6.21 0.17
C GLN A 234 -26.20 -7.51 0.91
N ARG A 235 -25.76 -7.41 2.17
CA ARG A 235 -25.12 -8.52 2.89
C ARG A 235 -23.94 -9.05 2.06
N SER A 236 -23.99 -10.28 1.59
CA SER A 236 -22.95 -10.91 0.77
C SER A 236 -23.22 -10.86 -0.74
N ARG A 237 -24.44 -10.46 -1.15
CA ARG A 237 -24.81 -10.48 -2.57
C ARG A 237 -24.44 -9.20 -3.27
N LEU A 238 -23.73 -9.30 -4.39
CA LEU A 238 -23.42 -8.17 -5.26
C LEU A 238 -24.71 -7.63 -5.89
N ARG A 239 -24.89 -6.31 -5.90
CA ARG A 239 -26.09 -5.64 -6.41
C ARG A 239 -25.77 -4.73 -7.57
N THR A 240 -24.71 -3.95 -7.46
CA THR A 240 -24.30 -2.99 -8.48
C THR A 240 -22.79 -3.01 -8.63
N ILE A 241 -22.33 -2.60 -9.80
CA ILE A 241 -20.92 -2.43 -10.15
C ILE A 241 -20.79 -1.03 -10.72
N LYS A 242 -19.90 -0.22 -10.15
CA LYS A 242 -19.68 1.16 -10.56
C LYS A 242 -18.20 1.36 -10.82
N THR A 243 -17.86 1.87 -12.01
CA THR A 243 -16.52 2.35 -12.31
C THR A 243 -16.48 3.85 -12.04
N MET A 244 -15.49 4.31 -11.28
CA MET A 244 -15.37 5.70 -10.88
C MET A 244 -13.95 6.21 -11.06
N ASN A 245 -13.85 7.47 -11.46
CA ASN A 245 -12.60 8.21 -11.36
C ASN A 245 -12.31 8.53 -9.89
N VAL A 246 -11.06 8.35 -9.45
CA VAL A 246 -10.63 8.59 -8.07
C VAL A 246 -10.84 10.03 -7.63
N GLU A 247 -10.71 11.01 -8.53
CA GLU A 247 -10.99 12.42 -8.23
C GLU A 247 -12.45 12.66 -7.84
N ALA A 248 -13.39 11.78 -8.19
CA ALA A 248 -14.77 11.88 -7.74
C ALA A 248 -14.87 11.83 -6.20
N PHE A 249 -14.01 11.07 -5.51
CA PHE A 249 -13.97 11.06 -4.03
C PHE A 249 -13.50 12.37 -3.45
N TYR A 250 -12.61 13.07 -4.16
CA TYR A 250 -12.14 14.36 -3.74
C TYR A 250 -13.21 15.42 -4.00
N THR A 251 -13.79 15.46 -5.20
CA THR A 251 -14.76 16.50 -5.59
C THR A 251 -16.09 16.43 -4.83
N HIS A 252 -16.56 15.22 -4.51
CA HIS A 252 -17.85 15.02 -3.82
C HIS A 252 -17.72 14.93 -2.29
N ARG A 253 -16.53 15.18 -1.72
CA ARG A 253 -16.35 15.15 -0.27
C ARG A 253 -17.18 16.25 0.39
N ASN A 254 -17.92 15.88 1.44
CA ASN A 254 -18.67 16.81 2.30
C ASN A 254 -17.94 17.05 3.64
N HIS A 255 -16.61 16.92 3.64
CA HIS A 255 -15.76 16.91 4.83
C HIS A 255 -14.48 17.72 4.60
N SER A 256 -13.83 18.11 5.70
CA SER A 256 -12.73 19.10 5.69
C SER A 256 -11.33 18.56 5.37
N TRP A 257 -11.17 17.26 5.12
CA TRP A 257 -9.85 16.75 4.73
C TRP A 257 -9.49 17.24 3.33
N THR A 258 -8.21 17.55 3.12
CA THR A 258 -7.66 17.88 1.80
C THR A 258 -6.48 16.97 1.51
N ARG A 259 -6.20 16.76 0.21
CA ARG A 259 -5.00 16.02 -0.22
C ARG A 259 -3.75 16.71 0.33
N GLU A 260 -3.72 18.03 0.23
CA GLU A 260 -2.61 18.88 0.66
C GLU A 260 -2.34 18.71 2.16
N SER A 261 -3.38 18.70 3.01
CA SER A 261 -3.20 18.48 4.44
C SER A 261 -2.75 17.06 4.79
N CYS A 262 -3.20 16.05 4.01
CA CYS A 262 -2.70 14.68 4.17
C CYS A 262 -1.22 14.54 3.78
N ILE A 263 -0.79 15.24 2.72
CA ILE A 263 0.61 15.28 2.28
C ILE A 263 1.47 16.04 3.30
N GLU A 264 0.98 17.16 3.84
CA GLU A 264 1.66 17.91 4.91
C GLU A 264 1.86 17.05 6.17
N GLN A 265 0.85 16.27 6.56
CA GLN A 265 0.97 15.32 7.67
C GLN A 265 2.04 14.27 7.40
N LEU A 266 2.04 13.70 6.18
CA LEU A 266 3.05 12.72 5.78
C LEU A 266 4.45 13.33 5.83
N TYR A 267 4.63 14.53 5.27
CA TYR A 267 5.91 15.24 5.30
C TYR A 267 6.40 15.46 6.72
N GLY A 268 5.56 16.01 7.60
CA GLY A 268 5.94 16.24 9.00
C GLY A 268 6.37 14.95 9.72
N THR A 269 5.67 13.84 9.45
CA THR A 269 6.01 12.53 10.01
C THR A 269 7.36 12.01 9.47
N LEU A 270 7.57 12.06 8.16
CA LEU A 270 8.79 11.53 7.54
C LEU A 270 10.01 12.43 7.80
N SER A 271 9.83 13.75 7.91
CA SER A 271 10.86 14.68 8.39
C SER A 271 11.28 14.32 9.81
N PHE A 272 10.31 14.05 10.70
CA PHE A 272 10.59 13.64 12.07
C PHE A 272 11.39 12.33 12.12
N VAL A 273 11.02 11.33 11.31
CA VAL A 273 11.79 10.08 11.21
C VAL A 273 13.20 10.34 10.68
N LYS A 274 13.35 11.07 9.57
CA LYS A 274 14.64 11.36 8.93
C LYS A 274 15.58 12.12 9.87
N HIS A 275 15.05 13.04 10.67
CA HIS A 275 15.82 13.79 11.67
C HIS A 275 16.41 12.88 12.77
N HIS A 276 15.64 11.90 13.25
CA HIS A 276 16.07 11.02 14.35
C HIS A 276 16.89 9.80 13.91
N MET A 277 16.81 9.41 12.64
CA MET A 277 17.59 8.32 12.06
C MET A 277 18.89 8.85 11.44
N SER A 278 19.82 9.36 12.28
CA SER A 278 21.01 10.09 11.80
C SER A 278 22.17 9.18 11.37
N LEU A 279 22.33 8.01 11.98
CA LEU A 279 23.46 7.10 11.77
C LEU A 279 23.00 5.76 11.20
N ASP A 280 23.86 5.16 10.37
CA ASP A 280 23.65 3.79 9.90
C ASP A 280 23.82 2.78 11.06
N GLY A 281 23.05 1.70 11.03
CA GLY A 281 22.94 0.72 12.10
C GLY A 281 21.91 1.07 13.18
N MET A 282 21.35 2.29 13.16
CA MET A 282 20.28 2.66 14.10
C MET A 282 18.97 1.93 13.81
N ALA A 283 18.28 1.56 14.88
CA ALA A 283 16.92 1.04 14.86
C ALA A 283 16.08 1.78 15.91
N LEU A 284 14.94 2.33 15.49
CA LEU A 284 13.99 3.01 16.37
C LEU A 284 12.57 2.52 16.11
N LYS A 285 11.72 2.59 17.14
CA LYS A 285 10.27 2.42 17.00
C LYS A 285 9.62 3.80 17.01
N PHE A 286 8.74 4.03 16.06
CA PHE A 286 7.94 5.25 15.95
C PHE A 286 6.48 4.92 16.16
N SER A 287 5.76 5.86 16.77
CA SER A 287 4.32 5.80 16.95
C SER A 287 3.68 7.10 16.50
N VAL A 288 2.52 7.01 15.84
CA VAL A 288 1.77 8.19 15.37
C VAL A 288 0.31 8.07 15.77
N ILE A 289 -0.21 9.11 16.42
CA ILE A 289 -1.60 9.20 16.83
C ILE A 289 -2.09 10.64 16.70
N ASN A 290 -3.25 10.82 16.08
CA ASN A 290 -3.84 12.14 15.81
C ASN A 290 -2.86 13.14 15.15
N GLY A 291 -1.93 12.63 14.35
CA GLY A 291 -0.90 13.41 13.66
C GLY A 291 0.33 13.77 14.50
N THR A 292 0.36 13.40 15.78
CA THR A 292 1.52 13.59 16.67
C THR A 292 2.44 12.38 16.61
N ASN A 293 3.76 12.65 16.51
CA ASN A 293 4.80 11.64 16.41
C ASN A 293 5.48 11.40 17.76
N TYR A 294 5.78 10.14 18.05
CA TYR A 294 6.51 9.68 19.22
C TYR A 294 7.62 8.71 18.78
N LEU A 295 8.67 8.60 19.59
CA LEU A 295 9.77 7.65 19.35
C LEU A 295 10.14 6.89 20.61
N ALA A 296 10.64 5.68 20.41
CA ALA A 296 11.22 4.83 21.43
C ALA A 296 12.40 4.03 20.83
N THR A 297 13.31 3.57 21.69
CA THR A 297 14.37 2.64 21.28
C THR A 297 13.78 1.26 20.96
N THR A 298 14.48 0.50 20.12
CA THR A 298 14.07 -0.87 19.80
C THR A 298 15.27 -1.74 19.47
N GLN A 299 15.13 -3.05 19.71
CA GLN A 299 16.10 -4.07 19.32
C GLN A 299 15.75 -4.76 17.99
N TYR A 300 14.58 -4.49 17.41
CA TYR A 300 14.07 -5.23 16.25
C TYR A 300 14.65 -4.76 14.90
N GLY A 301 15.83 -4.15 14.90
CA GLY A 301 16.41 -3.58 13.69
C GLY A 301 16.74 -4.63 12.63
N GLU A 302 17.39 -5.72 13.05
CA GLU A 302 17.82 -6.80 12.16
C GLU A 302 16.66 -7.55 11.49
N TYR A 303 15.45 -7.48 12.06
CA TYR A 303 14.28 -8.15 11.54
C TYR A 303 13.72 -7.48 10.26
N ILE A 304 14.01 -6.21 10.03
CA ILE A 304 13.44 -5.45 8.90
C ILE A 304 14.28 -5.62 7.64
N VAL A 305 15.60 -5.55 7.78
CA VAL A 305 16.56 -5.63 6.67
C VAL A 305 17.57 -6.73 6.97
N PRO A 306 17.47 -7.89 6.33
CA PRO A 306 18.35 -9.00 6.64
C PRO A 306 19.74 -8.81 6.03
N GLN A 307 20.75 -9.41 6.67
CA GLN A 307 22.16 -9.26 6.28
C GLN A 307 22.46 -9.76 4.85
N ASN A 308 21.74 -10.76 4.36
CA ASN A 308 21.89 -11.26 2.99
C ASN A 308 21.52 -10.19 1.93
N PHE A 309 20.54 -9.33 2.21
CA PHE A 309 20.21 -8.18 1.36
C PHE A 309 21.37 -7.18 1.36
N LEU A 310 21.91 -6.86 2.54
CA LEU A 310 23.03 -5.92 2.64
C LEU A 310 24.29 -6.45 1.95
N ARG A 311 24.59 -7.75 1.95
CA ARG A 311 25.78 -8.27 1.26
C ARG A 311 25.86 -7.96 -0.25
N VAL A 312 24.75 -7.62 -0.89
CA VAL A 312 24.70 -7.31 -2.34
C VAL A 312 25.32 -5.94 -2.67
N PHE A 313 25.19 -4.95 -1.77
CA PHE A 313 25.68 -3.60 -2.04
C PHE A 313 27.03 -3.36 -1.35
N PRO A 314 27.95 -2.61 -1.96
CA PRO A 314 29.13 -2.11 -1.27
C PRO A 314 28.74 -1.13 -0.16
N PHE A 315 29.71 -0.82 0.70
CA PHE A 315 29.60 0.24 1.70
C PHE A 315 29.60 1.61 1.03
#